data_AF-A0A3N8RKR1-F1
#
_entry.id   AF-A0A3N8RKR1-F1
#
_cell.length_a   1.000
_cell.length_b   1.000
_cell.length_c   1.000
_cell.angle_alpha   90.00
_cell.angle_beta   90.00
_cell.angle_gamma   90.00
#
_symmetry.space_group_name_H-M   'P 1'
#
loop_
_entity.id
_entity.type
_entity.pdbx_description
1 polymer ?
#
loop_
_entity_poly.entity_id
_entity_poly.type
_entity_poly.pdbx_seq_one_letter_code
_entity_poly.pdbx_strand_id
1 'polypeptide(L)'
;MAHRMYMFNLHDIGPADTPCLNMVEWNYDFPTVLSPLLAAAPFLARNRCRDTGDDDGIYAESEGGKALMARLYAFLERHADRLIDDLDAFREAKRKILAFLGNRAVHRYFHLNGWDVFNLSVAPHVEQAQALLARIQRDNARIEHAIEADDPAMLDQCEGLAAEEVASFRELINQDHYDYGWEPLTSIYYEQIEVFEQDEKMGIMAITGEVLVPPRYDEIDFDSWMEVAVVRQGDRYGHIDSQGHEISPLQYERVWAFWRGEYARVLNDGKYGVVDRSGGQLIPCRYAELTVLQHSGGTCWAAREHERWGVIDASGQWRLPDEYASIEDSIGLIVAFRPGNDVPEIFTCRFARLGTLPDEQIRAYEVEQGEGNKVYHYEVTHADTGAVTTFDEDGVQVRA
;
A
#
# COMPACT_ATOMS: atom_id res chain seq x y z
N MET A 1 -7.59 -17.38 -23.35
CA MET A 1 -7.47 -16.03 -22.78
C MET A 1 -8.81 -15.35 -22.99
N ALA A 2 -9.35 -14.67 -21.99
CA ALA A 2 -10.54 -13.85 -22.18
C ALA A 2 -10.11 -12.58 -22.92
N HIS A 3 -10.82 -12.20 -23.98
CA HIS A 3 -10.57 -10.96 -24.72
C HIS A 3 -11.20 -9.79 -23.97
N ARG A 4 -10.46 -8.70 -23.79
CA ARG A 4 -10.86 -7.59 -22.90
C ARG A 4 -10.77 -6.22 -23.56
N MET A 5 -11.68 -5.33 -23.18
CA MET A 5 -11.57 -3.88 -23.38
C MET A 5 -10.76 -3.27 -22.24
N TYR A 6 -9.86 -2.34 -22.56
CA TYR A 6 -9.06 -1.63 -21.56
C TYR A 6 -9.28 -0.13 -21.63
N MET A 7 -9.42 0.54 -20.48
CA MET A 7 -9.42 2.00 -20.44
C MET A 7 -8.32 2.53 -19.54
N PHE A 8 -7.64 3.57 -19.99
CA PHE A 8 -6.53 4.21 -19.29
C PHE A 8 -6.77 5.72 -19.14
N ASN A 9 -6.12 6.33 -18.15
CA ASN A 9 -5.93 7.77 -18.04
C ASN A 9 -4.45 8.12 -18.17
N LEU A 10 -4.11 9.02 -19.09
CA LEU A 10 -2.72 9.32 -19.45
C LEU A 10 -2.49 10.80 -19.71
N HIS A 11 -1.28 11.28 -19.36
CA HIS A 11 -0.92 12.71 -19.39
C HIS A 11 -0.94 13.29 -20.81
N ASP A 12 -0.42 12.55 -21.78
CA ASP A 12 -0.36 12.95 -23.17
C ASP A 12 -0.30 11.73 -24.10
N ILE A 13 -0.47 11.94 -25.40
CA ILE A 13 -0.42 10.91 -26.46
C ILE A 13 1.04 10.72 -26.96
N GLY A 14 2.01 11.20 -26.17
CA GLY A 14 3.45 11.30 -26.45
C GLY A 14 4.17 9.96 -26.70
N PRO A 15 5.49 9.87 -26.46
CA PRO A 15 6.23 8.62 -26.69
C PRO A 15 5.69 7.47 -25.79
N ALA A 16 5.92 6.23 -26.26
CA ALA A 16 5.27 5.00 -25.77
C ALA A 16 5.58 4.61 -24.31
N ASP A 17 6.46 5.34 -23.64
CA ASP A 17 6.91 5.15 -22.26
C ASP A 17 6.19 6.06 -21.24
N THR A 18 5.19 6.82 -21.68
CA THR A 18 4.38 7.67 -20.79
C THR A 18 3.59 6.80 -19.81
N PRO A 19 3.65 7.05 -18.49
CA PRO A 19 2.84 6.33 -17.51
C PRO A 19 1.34 6.39 -17.85
N CYS A 20 0.69 5.22 -17.83
CA CYS A 20 -0.75 5.09 -18.01
C CYS A 20 -1.38 4.58 -16.71
N LEU A 21 -2.34 5.32 -16.17
CA LEU A 21 -3.23 4.78 -15.14
C LEU A 21 -4.21 3.83 -15.83
N ASN A 22 -4.05 2.52 -15.66
CA ASN A 22 -5.08 1.57 -16.08
C ASN A 22 -6.32 1.79 -15.20
N MET A 23 -7.52 1.81 -15.76
CA MET A 23 -8.77 2.05 -15.03
C MET A 23 -9.68 0.85 -15.18
N VAL A 24 -9.90 0.42 -16.42
CA VAL A 24 -10.91 -0.59 -16.75
C VAL A 24 -10.22 -1.77 -17.41
N GLU A 25 -10.52 -2.99 -16.97
CA GLU A 25 -10.38 -4.21 -17.78
C GLU A 25 -11.74 -4.89 -17.79
N TRP A 26 -12.48 -4.71 -18.88
CA TRP A 26 -13.85 -5.20 -19.01
C TRP A 26 -13.99 -6.19 -20.15
N ASN A 27 -15.13 -6.86 -20.24
CA ASN A 27 -15.45 -7.94 -21.18
C ASN A 27 -15.34 -7.49 -22.68
N TYR A 28 -16.28 -7.92 -23.53
CA TYR A 28 -16.19 -7.75 -24.97
C TYR A 28 -16.63 -6.36 -25.46
N ASP A 29 -17.48 -5.64 -24.71
CA ASP A 29 -17.90 -4.27 -25.05
C ASP A 29 -17.55 -3.30 -23.90
N PHE A 30 -17.46 -2.02 -24.22
CA PHE A 30 -17.19 -0.95 -23.26
C PHE A 30 -18.46 -0.64 -22.44
N PRO A 31 -18.37 -0.59 -21.10
CA PRO A 31 -19.53 -0.37 -20.24
C PRO A 31 -20.35 0.86 -20.61
N THR A 32 -21.65 0.67 -20.81
CA THR A 32 -22.53 1.76 -21.23
C THR A 32 -22.56 2.89 -20.19
N VAL A 33 -22.53 2.57 -18.89
CA VAL A 33 -22.47 3.57 -17.81
C VAL A 33 -21.20 4.43 -17.84
N LEU A 34 -20.11 3.94 -18.44
CA LEU A 34 -18.82 4.63 -18.55
C LEU A 34 -18.64 5.38 -19.87
N SER A 35 -19.59 5.26 -20.81
CA SER A 35 -19.58 6.00 -22.09
C SER A 35 -19.35 7.51 -21.94
N PRO A 36 -19.87 8.19 -20.90
CA PRO A 36 -19.60 9.61 -20.68
C PRO A 36 -18.11 9.97 -20.59
N LEU A 37 -17.24 9.05 -20.14
CA LEU A 37 -15.79 9.30 -20.07
C LEU A 37 -15.19 9.62 -21.45
N LEU A 38 -15.83 9.21 -22.55
CA LEU A 38 -15.38 9.46 -23.92
C LEU A 38 -16.21 10.52 -24.65
N ALA A 39 -16.93 11.39 -23.92
CA ALA A 39 -17.83 12.38 -24.52
C ALA A 39 -17.13 13.60 -25.14
N ALA A 40 -15.98 14.02 -24.59
CA ALA A 40 -15.39 15.32 -24.91
C ALA A 40 -14.30 15.22 -25.98
N ALA A 41 -14.61 15.77 -27.16
CA ALA A 41 -13.74 15.85 -28.32
C ALA A 41 -13.01 14.53 -28.67
N PRO A 42 -13.73 13.40 -28.83
CA PRO A 42 -13.08 12.13 -29.04
C PRO A 42 -12.47 11.99 -30.43
N PHE A 43 -11.37 11.25 -30.53
CA PHE A 43 -10.65 11.00 -31.79
C PHE A 43 -9.93 9.64 -31.76
N LEU A 44 -9.45 9.20 -32.92
CA LEU A 44 -8.66 7.98 -33.07
C LEU A 44 -7.17 8.31 -33.16
N ALA A 45 -6.35 7.51 -32.48
CA ALA A 45 -4.90 7.53 -32.58
C ALA A 45 -4.32 6.16 -32.21
N ARG A 46 -3.04 5.93 -32.46
CA ARG A 46 -2.33 4.71 -32.07
C ARG A 46 -2.56 4.32 -30.61
N ASN A 47 -2.77 3.03 -30.34
CA ASN A 47 -2.76 2.52 -28.97
C ASN A 47 -1.41 2.81 -28.31
N ARG A 48 -1.43 3.44 -27.14
CA ARG A 48 -0.21 3.75 -26.37
C ARG A 48 -0.01 2.81 -25.20
N CYS A 49 -1.07 2.58 -24.44
CA CYS A 49 -1.02 1.70 -23.30
C CYS A 49 -1.26 0.26 -23.79
N ARG A 50 -0.29 -0.63 -23.53
CA ARG A 50 -0.17 -1.95 -24.18
C ARG A 50 0.00 -1.84 -25.69
N ASP A 51 1.04 -1.12 -26.14
CA ASP A 51 1.33 -0.83 -27.57
C ASP A 51 1.30 -2.10 -28.43
N THR A 52 0.34 -2.13 -29.35
CA THR A 52 0.11 -3.23 -30.29
C THR A 52 0.42 -2.85 -31.74
N GLY A 53 0.82 -1.61 -32.02
CA GLY A 53 1.36 -1.19 -33.32
C GLY A 53 0.42 -0.42 -34.28
N ASP A 54 -0.89 -0.35 -34.02
CA ASP A 54 -1.90 0.16 -34.98
C ASP A 54 -2.68 1.41 -34.48
N ASP A 55 -3.26 2.19 -35.43
CA ASP A 55 -4.09 3.41 -35.21
C ASP A 55 -5.57 3.09 -34.90
N ASP A 56 -5.83 2.33 -33.84
CA ASP A 56 -7.15 1.82 -33.47
C ASP A 56 -7.59 2.17 -32.02
N GLY A 57 -6.84 3.04 -31.34
CA GLY A 57 -7.18 3.54 -30.01
C GLY A 57 -8.16 4.72 -30.04
N ILE A 58 -9.13 4.72 -29.12
CA ILE A 58 -10.08 5.81 -28.96
C ILE A 58 -9.64 6.69 -27.79
N TYR A 59 -9.53 8.00 -28.02
CA TYR A 59 -9.13 8.98 -27.03
C TYR A 59 -10.21 10.04 -26.82
N ALA A 60 -10.27 10.63 -25.64
CA ALA A 60 -11.09 11.80 -25.33
C ALA A 60 -10.47 12.65 -24.21
N GLU A 61 -10.76 13.95 -24.19
CA GLU A 61 -10.32 14.85 -23.11
C GLU A 61 -11.05 14.50 -21.80
N SER A 62 -10.30 14.31 -20.73
CA SER A 62 -10.81 13.71 -19.49
C SER A 62 -11.79 14.61 -18.75
N GLU A 63 -11.49 15.91 -18.66
CA GLU A 63 -12.29 16.87 -17.88
C GLU A 63 -13.75 16.94 -18.34
N GLY A 64 -13.99 16.97 -19.65
CA GLY A 64 -15.36 16.98 -20.17
C GLY A 64 -16.10 15.67 -19.92
N GLY A 65 -15.40 14.53 -19.99
CA GLY A 65 -15.98 13.23 -19.67
C GLY A 65 -16.31 13.07 -18.19
N LYS A 66 -15.43 13.51 -17.29
CA LYS A 66 -15.67 13.56 -15.83
C LYS A 66 -16.87 14.46 -15.50
N ALA A 67 -16.98 15.60 -16.16
CA ALA A 67 -18.10 16.51 -15.96
C ALA A 67 -19.45 15.86 -16.35
N LEU A 68 -19.49 15.13 -17.47
CA LEU A 68 -20.70 14.41 -17.87
C LEU A 68 -21.01 13.22 -16.93
N MET A 69 -19.99 12.49 -16.45
CA MET A 69 -20.17 11.48 -15.41
C MET A 69 -20.82 12.08 -14.15
N ALA A 70 -20.29 13.19 -13.64
CA ALA A 70 -20.85 13.85 -12.47
C ALA A 70 -22.32 14.27 -12.67
N ARG A 71 -22.66 14.79 -13.86
CA ARG A 71 -24.04 15.12 -14.23
C ARG A 71 -24.94 13.89 -14.29
N LEU A 72 -24.48 12.78 -14.88
CA LEU A 72 -25.21 11.53 -14.93
C LEU A 72 -25.51 11.02 -13.51
N TYR A 73 -24.53 10.91 -12.63
CA TYR A 73 -24.76 10.41 -11.27
C TYR A 73 -25.60 11.36 -10.39
N ALA A 74 -25.59 12.67 -10.66
CA ALA A 74 -26.53 13.60 -10.04
C ALA A 74 -27.96 13.39 -10.56
N PHE A 75 -28.12 13.06 -11.84
CA PHE A 75 -29.39 12.72 -12.45
C PHE A 75 -29.95 11.38 -11.94
N LEU A 76 -29.13 10.33 -11.90
CA LEU A 76 -29.52 9.02 -11.36
C LEU A 76 -30.00 9.13 -9.90
N GLU A 77 -29.29 9.87 -9.05
CA GLU A 77 -29.71 10.07 -7.65
C GLU A 77 -31.04 10.83 -7.54
N ARG A 78 -31.24 11.83 -8.40
CA ARG A 78 -32.49 12.63 -8.42
C ARG A 78 -33.71 11.78 -8.75
N HIS A 79 -33.54 10.74 -9.57
CA HIS A 79 -34.58 9.79 -9.97
C HIS A 79 -34.41 8.42 -9.30
N ALA A 80 -33.82 8.39 -8.09
CA ALA A 80 -33.50 7.14 -7.40
C ALA A 80 -34.73 6.26 -7.14
N ASP A 81 -35.91 6.85 -6.91
CA ASP A 81 -37.17 6.13 -6.73
C ASP A 81 -37.59 5.28 -7.94
N ARG A 82 -37.08 5.63 -9.14
CA ARG A 82 -37.34 4.93 -10.39
C ARG A 82 -36.17 4.06 -10.84
N LEU A 83 -34.95 4.42 -10.46
CA LEU A 83 -33.73 3.86 -11.05
C LEU A 83 -32.88 3.03 -10.10
N ILE A 84 -32.94 3.22 -8.79
CA ILE A 84 -31.98 2.66 -7.84
C ILE A 84 -32.67 1.72 -6.83
N ASP A 85 -32.13 0.52 -6.65
CA ASP A 85 -32.66 -0.48 -5.71
C ASP A 85 -32.18 -0.26 -4.27
N ASP A 86 -30.91 0.11 -4.11
CA ASP A 86 -30.30 0.45 -2.82
C ASP A 86 -29.62 1.82 -2.90
N LEU A 87 -30.29 2.83 -2.33
CA LEU A 87 -29.84 4.21 -2.37
C LEU A 87 -28.54 4.45 -1.59
N ASP A 88 -28.32 3.73 -0.49
CA ASP A 88 -27.12 3.92 0.31
C ASP A 88 -25.91 3.27 -0.39
N ALA A 89 -26.08 2.09 -0.97
CA ALA A 89 -25.06 1.46 -1.81
C ALA A 89 -24.74 2.32 -3.05
N PHE A 90 -25.76 2.85 -3.73
CA PHE A 90 -25.56 3.76 -4.87
C PHE A 90 -24.78 5.02 -4.48
N ARG A 91 -25.11 5.64 -3.34
CA ARG A 91 -24.39 6.83 -2.86
C ARG A 91 -22.93 6.54 -2.58
N GLU A 92 -22.64 5.37 -2.03
CA GLU A 92 -21.27 4.93 -1.80
C GLU A 92 -20.52 4.67 -3.11
N ALA A 93 -21.11 3.95 -4.06
CA ALA A 93 -20.54 3.75 -5.40
C ALA A 93 -20.29 5.08 -6.12
N LYS A 94 -21.28 6.00 -6.11
CA LYS A 94 -21.16 7.35 -6.64
C LYS A 94 -19.98 8.10 -6.01
N ARG A 95 -19.86 8.07 -4.68
CA ARG A 95 -18.76 8.71 -3.94
C ARG A 95 -17.40 8.18 -4.40
N LYS A 96 -17.25 6.85 -4.48
CA LYS A 96 -16.01 6.19 -4.95
C LYS A 96 -15.68 6.56 -6.40
N ILE A 97 -16.66 6.50 -7.31
CA ILE A 97 -16.48 6.83 -8.73
C ILE A 97 -16.01 8.28 -8.89
N LEU A 98 -16.67 9.23 -8.23
CA LEU A 98 -16.30 10.64 -8.34
C LEU A 98 -14.94 10.93 -7.68
N ALA A 99 -14.62 10.28 -6.56
CA ALA A 99 -13.31 10.39 -5.93
C ALA A 99 -12.20 9.81 -6.83
N PHE A 100 -12.42 8.65 -7.44
CA PHE A 100 -11.49 8.02 -8.39
C PHE A 100 -11.21 8.95 -9.56
N LEU A 101 -12.27 9.46 -10.19
CA LEU A 101 -12.16 10.33 -11.35
C LEU A 101 -11.53 11.69 -11.02
N GLY A 102 -11.80 12.23 -9.83
CA GLY A 102 -11.31 13.53 -9.39
C GLY A 102 -9.88 13.51 -8.90
N ASN A 103 -9.51 12.48 -8.11
CA ASN A 103 -8.24 12.47 -7.37
C ASN A 103 -7.22 11.49 -7.96
N ARG A 104 -7.65 10.46 -8.69
CA ARG A 104 -6.75 9.45 -9.27
C ARG A 104 -6.58 9.62 -10.78
N ALA A 105 -7.69 9.74 -11.51
CA ALA A 105 -7.66 9.90 -12.97
C ALA A 105 -7.39 11.37 -13.39
N VAL A 106 -6.30 11.96 -12.88
CA VAL A 106 -6.01 13.40 -12.99
C VAL A 106 -5.39 13.83 -14.32
N HIS A 107 -5.07 12.88 -15.20
CA HIS A 107 -4.41 13.18 -16.45
C HIS A 107 -5.36 13.61 -17.56
N ARG A 108 -4.81 14.20 -18.62
CA ARG A 108 -5.55 14.90 -19.67
C ARG A 108 -6.45 14.00 -20.51
N TYR A 109 -6.01 12.80 -20.85
CA TYR A 109 -6.75 11.94 -21.78
C TYR A 109 -7.31 10.70 -21.09
N PHE A 110 -8.50 10.29 -21.52
CA PHE A 110 -8.92 8.91 -21.43
C PHE A 110 -8.59 8.21 -22.74
N HIS A 111 -8.12 6.96 -22.65
CA HIS A 111 -7.77 6.11 -23.78
C HIS A 111 -8.47 4.76 -23.63
N LEU A 112 -9.39 4.44 -24.53
CA LEU A 112 -9.97 3.12 -24.69
C LEU A 112 -9.19 2.32 -25.73
N ASN A 113 -8.67 1.17 -25.32
CA ASN A 113 -7.96 0.21 -26.15
C ASN A 113 -8.82 -1.06 -26.27
N GLY A 114 -9.29 -1.31 -27.50
CA GLY A 114 -10.10 -2.48 -27.84
C GLY A 114 -9.36 -3.57 -28.60
N TRP A 115 -8.04 -3.46 -28.74
CA TRP A 115 -7.24 -4.30 -29.64
C TRP A 115 -7.47 -5.80 -29.44
N ASP A 116 -7.53 -6.24 -28.18
CA ASP A 116 -7.70 -7.66 -27.84
C ASP A 116 -9.05 -8.21 -28.33
N VAL A 117 -10.12 -7.43 -28.21
CA VAL A 117 -11.45 -7.79 -28.75
C VAL A 117 -11.50 -7.65 -30.26
N PHE A 118 -10.87 -6.61 -30.83
CA PHE A 118 -10.91 -6.38 -32.28
C PHE A 118 -10.29 -7.55 -33.08
N ASN A 119 -9.35 -8.28 -32.49
CA ASN A 119 -8.81 -9.52 -33.05
C ASN A 119 -9.81 -10.68 -33.19
N LEU A 120 -11.01 -10.58 -32.60
CA LEU A 120 -12.08 -11.57 -32.77
C LEU A 120 -12.77 -11.48 -34.13
N SER A 121 -12.55 -10.39 -34.86
CA SER A 121 -13.13 -10.14 -36.17
C SER A 121 -12.04 -10.06 -37.23
N VAL A 122 -12.41 -10.39 -38.47
CA VAL A 122 -11.55 -10.17 -39.65
C VAL A 122 -11.61 -8.74 -40.18
N ALA A 123 -12.50 -7.90 -39.65
CA ALA A 123 -12.63 -6.50 -40.04
C ALA A 123 -11.41 -5.69 -39.57
N PRO A 124 -10.97 -4.66 -40.32
CA PRO A 124 -9.88 -3.79 -39.89
C PRO A 124 -10.17 -3.15 -38.53
N HIS A 125 -9.18 -3.12 -37.63
CA HIS A 125 -9.37 -2.57 -36.30
C HIS A 125 -9.83 -1.12 -36.32
N VAL A 126 -9.34 -0.31 -37.26
CA VAL A 126 -9.78 1.09 -37.43
C VAL A 126 -11.27 1.20 -37.72
N GLU A 127 -11.87 0.28 -38.50
CA GLU A 127 -13.31 0.28 -38.78
C GLU A 127 -14.10 -0.12 -37.53
N GLN A 128 -13.61 -1.09 -36.77
CA GLN A 128 -14.20 -1.51 -35.50
C GLN A 128 -14.15 -0.37 -34.46
N ALA A 129 -13.02 0.32 -34.33
CA ALA A 129 -12.85 1.48 -33.45
C ALA A 129 -13.77 2.65 -33.85
N GLN A 130 -13.91 2.92 -35.16
CA GLN A 130 -14.85 3.94 -35.66
C GLN A 130 -16.30 3.58 -35.33
N ALA A 131 -16.69 2.32 -35.50
CA ALA A 131 -18.05 1.86 -35.18
C ALA A 131 -18.34 1.97 -33.67
N LEU A 132 -17.39 1.55 -32.83
CA LEU A 132 -17.48 1.65 -31.37
C LEU A 132 -17.59 3.11 -30.92
N LEU A 133 -16.72 3.99 -31.42
CA LEU A 133 -16.78 5.42 -31.13
C LEU A 133 -18.12 6.03 -31.54
N ALA A 134 -18.63 5.70 -32.73
CA ALA A 134 -19.92 6.21 -33.20
C ALA A 134 -21.09 5.76 -32.30
N ARG A 135 -21.06 4.53 -31.79
CA ARG A 135 -22.05 4.02 -30.80
C ARG A 135 -21.95 4.80 -29.49
N ILE A 136 -20.73 4.97 -28.95
CA ILE A 136 -20.49 5.73 -27.72
C ILE A 136 -20.99 7.19 -27.86
N GLN A 137 -20.74 7.83 -29.00
CA GLN A 137 -21.23 9.19 -29.26
C GLN A 137 -22.76 9.28 -29.26
N ARG A 138 -23.46 8.29 -29.84
CA ARG A 138 -24.93 8.24 -29.82
C ARG A 138 -25.46 8.02 -28.40
N ASP A 139 -24.82 7.17 -27.61
CA ASP A 139 -25.21 6.94 -26.22
C ASP A 139 -24.98 8.17 -25.35
N ASN A 140 -23.86 8.87 -25.53
CA ASN A 140 -23.60 10.14 -24.84
C ASN A 140 -24.64 11.20 -25.20
N ALA A 141 -25.04 11.31 -26.47
CA ALA A 141 -26.10 12.24 -26.87
C ALA A 141 -27.46 11.89 -26.22
N ARG A 142 -27.79 10.60 -26.05
CA ARG A 142 -29.00 10.17 -25.34
C ARG A 142 -28.93 10.45 -23.84
N ILE A 143 -27.77 10.22 -23.22
CA ILE A 143 -27.53 10.54 -21.80
C ILE A 143 -27.69 12.04 -21.56
N GLU A 144 -27.06 12.88 -22.38
CA GLU A 144 -27.21 14.33 -22.29
C GLU A 144 -28.65 14.77 -22.47
N HIS A 145 -29.35 14.23 -23.47
CA HIS A 145 -30.76 14.53 -23.71
C HIS A 145 -31.66 14.12 -22.54
N ALA A 146 -31.43 12.93 -21.95
CA ALA A 146 -32.16 12.46 -20.78
C ALA A 146 -31.97 13.41 -19.58
N ILE A 147 -30.74 13.88 -19.36
CA ILE A 147 -30.40 14.83 -18.28
C ILE A 147 -31.07 16.18 -18.54
N GLU A 148 -31.06 16.68 -19.77
CA GLU A 148 -31.63 17.98 -20.16
C GLU A 148 -33.17 17.98 -20.14
N ALA A 149 -33.79 16.89 -20.59
CA ALA A 149 -35.23 16.69 -20.54
C ALA A 149 -35.74 16.29 -19.14
N ASP A 150 -34.83 15.96 -18.22
CA ASP A 150 -35.10 15.39 -16.90
C ASP A 150 -35.98 14.13 -16.94
N ASP A 151 -35.78 13.28 -17.96
CA ASP A 151 -36.56 12.06 -18.19
C ASP A 151 -35.68 10.80 -18.21
N PRO A 152 -35.66 10.00 -17.13
CA PRO A 152 -34.79 8.83 -17.05
C PRO A 152 -35.22 7.68 -17.98
N ALA A 153 -36.44 7.68 -18.50
CA ALA A 153 -36.88 6.66 -19.47
C ALA A 153 -36.11 6.75 -20.80
N MET A 154 -35.51 7.92 -21.11
CA MET A 154 -34.70 8.10 -22.30
C MET A 154 -33.37 7.32 -22.24
N LEU A 155 -32.89 6.96 -21.04
CA LEU A 155 -31.68 6.17 -20.88
C LEU A 155 -31.82 4.75 -21.45
N ASP A 156 -33.05 4.21 -21.52
CA ASP A 156 -33.33 2.88 -22.08
C ASP A 156 -33.12 2.83 -23.60
N GLN A 157 -32.86 3.97 -24.24
CA GLN A 157 -32.56 4.05 -25.67
C GLN A 157 -31.06 3.89 -25.97
N CYS A 158 -30.19 3.83 -24.95
CA CYS A 158 -28.77 3.60 -25.15
C CYS A 158 -28.52 2.26 -25.88
N GLU A 159 -27.82 2.32 -27.00
CA GLU A 159 -27.53 1.16 -27.87
C GLU A 159 -26.69 0.11 -27.15
N GLY A 160 -25.82 0.55 -26.23
CA GLY A 160 -24.97 -0.33 -25.45
C GLY A 160 -25.67 -1.30 -24.51
N LEU A 161 -26.93 -1.03 -24.14
CA LEU A 161 -27.70 -1.94 -23.27
C LEU A 161 -27.86 -3.32 -23.90
N ALA A 162 -27.99 -3.39 -25.23
CA ALA A 162 -28.10 -4.65 -25.95
C ALA A 162 -26.81 -5.49 -25.89
N ALA A 163 -25.64 -4.85 -25.85
CA ALA A 163 -24.36 -5.54 -25.72
C ALA A 163 -24.09 -6.05 -24.29
N GLU A 164 -24.72 -5.41 -23.30
CA GLU A 164 -24.70 -5.80 -21.89
C GLU A 164 -25.85 -6.78 -21.55
N GLU A 165 -26.62 -7.23 -22.56
CA GLU A 165 -27.73 -8.18 -22.44
C GLU A 165 -28.85 -7.75 -21.47
N VAL A 166 -29.08 -6.43 -21.32
CA VAL A 166 -30.11 -5.86 -20.44
C VAL A 166 -31.14 -5.05 -21.22
N ALA A 167 -32.36 -4.97 -20.69
CA ALA A 167 -33.50 -4.30 -21.34
C ALA A 167 -33.66 -2.82 -20.96
N SER A 168 -33.00 -2.37 -19.88
CA SER A 168 -33.12 -1.00 -19.37
C SER A 168 -31.85 -0.52 -18.69
N PHE A 169 -31.69 0.79 -18.58
CA PHE A 169 -30.55 1.39 -17.86
C PHE A 169 -30.62 1.10 -16.36
N ARG A 170 -31.84 1.00 -15.81
CA ARG A 170 -32.07 0.54 -14.44
C ARG A 170 -31.52 -0.87 -14.23
N GLU A 171 -31.89 -1.80 -15.11
CA GLU A 171 -31.40 -3.18 -15.01
C GLU A 171 -29.88 -3.22 -15.06
N LEU A 172 -29.25 -2.46 -15.96
CA LEU A 172 -27.79 -2.37 -16.05
C LEU A 172 -27.13 -2.04 -14.70
N ILE A 173 -27.51 -0.92 -14.09
CA ILE A 173 -26.78 -0.36 -12.94
C ILE A 173 -27.05 -1.07 -11.62
N ASN A 174 -28.16 -1.81 -11.49
CA ASN A 174 -28.51 -2.53 -10.25
C ASN A 174 -28.02 -3.98 -10.24
N GLN A 175 -27.27 -4.44 -11.24
CA GLN A 175 -26.63 -5.75 -11.19
C GLN A 175 -25.57 -5.78 -10.08
N ASP A 176 -25.61 -6.79 -9.20
CA ASP A 176 -24.69 -6.93 -8.05
C ASP A 176 -23.21 -6.82 -8.46
N HIS A 177 -22.85 -7.39 -9.61
CA HIS A 177 -21.48 -7.40 -10.15
C HIS A 177 -21.14 -6.17 -11.00
N TYR A 178 -22.04 -5.19 -11.08
CA TYR A 178 -21.82 -3.93 -11.78
C TYR A 178 -21.59 -2.79 -10.78
N ASP A 179 -22.11 -2.93 -9.55
CA ASP A 179 -22.00 -1.97 -8.43
C ASP A 179 -22.22 -0.52 -8.88
N TYR A 180 -23.34 -0.28 -9.56
CA TYR A 180 -23.71 1.02 -10.13
C TYR A 180 -22.69 1.63 -11.09
N GLY A 181 -21.75 0.85 -11.64
CA GLY A 181 -20.65 1.28 -12.49
C GLY A 181 -19.29 1.36 -11.80
N TRP A 182 -19.22 1.05 -10.50
CA TRP A 182 -17.98 0.99 -9.74
C TRP A 182 -17.12 -0.21 -10.15
N GLU A 183 -17.71 -1.40 -10.22
CA GLU A 183 -16.96 -2.63 -10.53
C GLU A 183 -16.25 -2.56 -11.88
N PRO A 184 -16.89 -2.11 -12.99
CA PRO A 184 -16.17 -1.93 -14.25
C PRO A 184 -15.04 -0.89 -14.19
N LEU A 185 -15.18 0.16 -13.37
CA LEU A 185 -14.19 1.22 -13.22
C LEU A 185 -12.96 0.77 -12.41
N THR A 186 -13.07 -0.29 -11.61
CA THR A 186 -11.97 -0.77 -10.75
C THR A 186 -11.66 -2.26 -10.86
N SER A 187 -12.11 -2.93 -11.91
CA SER A 187 -11.99 -4.40 -12.08
C SER A 187 -10.56 -4.97 -12.03
N ILE A 188 -9.55 -4.11 -12.11
CA ILE A 188 -8.12 -4.45 -12.07
C ILE A 188 -7.45 -4.14 -10.72
N TYR A 189 -8.16 -3.48 -9.81
CA TYR A 189 -7.61 -3.00 -8.55
C TYR A 189 -8.06 -3.92 -7.41
N TYR A 190 -7.12 -4.73 -6.93
CA TYR A 190 -7.24 -5.45 -5.67
C TYR A 190 -6.49 -4.61 -4.62
N GLU A 191 -7.19 -4.22 -3.55
CA GLU A 191 -6.80 -3.24 -2.52
C GLU A 191 -5.29 -3.04 -2.31
N GLN A 192 -4.85 -1.77 -2.32
CA GLN A 192 -3.85 -1.20 -1.40
C GLN A 192 -3.77 0.33 -1.64
N ILE A 193 -3.88 1.08 -0.54
CA ILE A 193 -3.60 2.52 -0.41
C ILE A 193 -2.32 2.97 -1.12
N GLU A 194 -2.29 4.22 -1.55
CA GLU A 194 -1.21 4.82 -2.33
C GLU A 194 -0.79 6.17 -1.73
N VAL A 195 0.53 6.42 -1.70
CA VAL A 195 1.08 7.74 -1.39
C VAL A 195 1.06 8.58 -2.66
N PHE A 196 0.50 9.77 -2.59
CA PHE A 196 0.42 10.69 -3.72
C PHE A 196 1.00 12.06 -3.37
N GLU A 197 1.43 12.80 -4.38
CA GLU A 197 1.96 14.16 -4.24
C GLU A 197 1.06 15.17 -4.94
N GLN A 198 0.76 16.27 -4.25
CA GLN A 198 0.06 17.42 -4.80
C GLN A 198 0.63 18.69 -4.18
N ASP A 199 0.90 19.72 -5.00
CA ASP A 199 1.45 21.01 -4.55
C ASP A 199 2.70 20.87 -3.66
N GLU A 200 3.62 19.97 -4.05
CA GLU A 200 4.86 19.64 -3.33
C GLU A 200 4.64 19.04 -1.92
N LYS A 201 3.43 18.55 -1.64
CA LYS A 201 3.07 17.87 -0.40
C LYS A 201 2.53 16.47 -0.67
N MET A 202 2.88 15.55 0.20
CA MET A 202 2.44 14.16 0.14
C MET A 202 1.22 13.92 1.03
N GLY A 203 0.34 13.06 0.53
CA GLY A 203 -0.84 12.53 1.21
C GLY A 203 -0.99 11.03 0.96
N ILE A 204 -2.01 10.43 1.55
CA ILE A 204 -2.37 9.01 1.37
C ILE A 204 -3.78 8.97 0.80
N MET A 205 -4.00 8.22 -0.26
CA MET A 205 -5.33 7.96 -0.80
C MET A 205 -5.58 6.47 -0.92
N ALA A 206 -6.84 6.06 -0.80
CA ALA A 206 -7.26 4.74 -1.20
C ALA A 206 -7.13 4.60 -2.73
N ILE A 207 -7.04 3.36 -3.20
CA ILE A 207 -7.08 3.05 -4.64
C ILE A 207 -8.37 3.59 -5.30
N THR A 208 -9.42 3.77 -4.49
CA THR A 208 -10.68 4.37 -4.91
C THR A 208 -10.57 5.86 -5.26
N GLY A 209 -9.43 6.49 -5.03
CA GLY A 209 -9.24 7.94 -5.11
C GLY A 209 -9.75 8.68 -3.89
N GLU A 210 -10.29 8.00 -2.87
CA GLU A 210 -10.60 8.64 -1.60
C GLU A 210 -9.33 9.13 -0.91
N VAL A 211 -9.22 10.43 -0.67
CA VAL A 211 -8.12 11.01 0.09
C VAL A 211 -8.32 10.68 1.57
N LEU A 212 -7.51 9.76 2.09
CA LEU A 212 -7.51 9.35 3.50
C LEU A 212 -6.71 10.35 4.34
N VAL A 213 -5.58 10.79 3.80
CA VAL A 213 -4.69 11.78 4.41
C VAL A 213 -4.42 12.87 3.37
N PRO A 214 -4.94 14.10 3.57
CA PRO A 214 -4.71 15.22 2.66
C PRO A 214 -3.22 15.54 2.47
N PRO A 215 -2.82 16.08 1.31
CA PRO A 215 -1.44 16.44 1.04
C PRO A 215 -1.00 17.55 2.01
N ARG A 216 -0.16 17.20 2.98
CA ARG A 216 0.31 18.14 4.02
C ARG A 216 1.72 17.87 4.54
N TYR A 217 2.24 16.66 4.29
CA TYR A 217 3.58 16.26 4.69
C TYR A 217 4.56 16.54 3.57
N ASP A 218 5.81 16.79 3.91
CA ASP A 218 6.88 16.95 2.91
C ASP A 218 7.34 15.58 2.39
N GLU A 219 7.10 14.51 3.15
CA GLU A 219 7.49 13.14 2.82
C GLU A 219 6.59 12.16 3.58
N ILE A 220 6.18 11.09 2.90
CA ILE A 220 5.50 9.93 3.48
C ILE A 220 6.20 8.68 2.96
N ASP A 221 6.70 7.86 3.88
CA ASP A 221 7.19 6.50 3.61
C ASP A 221 6.22 5.50 4.27
N PHE A 222 5.43 4.80 3.45
CA PHE A 222 4.31 3.98 3.90
C PHE A 222 4.64 2.48 3.83
N ASP A 223 4.51 1.79 4.97
CA ASP A 223 4.64 0.34 5.07
C ASP A 223 3.25 -0.32 5.01
N SER A 224 2.94 -0.92 3.85
CA SER A 224 1.63 -1.56 3.62
C SER A 224 1.42 -2.86 4.38
N TRP A 225 2.48 -3.54 4.82
CA TRP A 225 2.33 -4.73 5.67
C TRP A 225 1.94 -4.36 7.10
N MET A 226 2.36 -3.18 7.55
CA MET A 226 2.20 -2.76 8.95
C MET A 226 1.10 -1.71 9.14
N GLU A 227 0.59 -1.17 8.04
CA GLU A 227 -0.38 -0.07 7.95
C GLU A 227 0.08 1.20 8.69
N VAL A 228 1.38 1.51 8.58
CA VAL A 228 2.00 2.67 9.25
C VAL A 228 2.81 3.47 8.24
N ALA A 229 2.71 4.79 8.32
CA ALA A 229 3.56 5.71 7.58
C ALA A 229 4.55 6.43 8.51
N VAL A 230 5.82 6.51 8.10
CA VAL A 230 6.76 7.51 8.58
C VAL A 230 6.47 8.81 7.82
N VAL A 231 6.26 9.90 8.56
CA VAL A 231 5.94 11.20 7.96
C VAL A 231 6.94 12.27 8.36
N ARG A 232 7.21 13.19 7.43
CA ARG A 232 8.06 14.36 7.67
C ARG A 232 7.30 15.65 7.42
N GLN A 233 7.48 16.63 8.30
CA GLN A 233 7.04 18.01 8.07
C GLN A 233 8.13 18.96 8.57
N GLY A 234 8.70 19.75 7.65
CA GLY A 234 9.91 20.52 7.91
C GLY A 234 11.08 19.61 8.26
N ASP A 235 11.70 19.88 9.41
CA ASP A 235 12.81 19.13 10.00
C ASP A 235 12.36 18.14 11.09
N ARG A 236 11.05 17.85 11.17
CA ARG A 236 10.46 16.96 12.18
C ARG A 236 9.78 15.76 11.56
N TYR A 237 9.90 14.64 12.26
CA TYR A 237 9.38 13.33 11.87
C TYR A 237 8.41 12.78 12.92
N GLY A 238 7.50 11.92 12.47
CA GLY A 238 6.52 11.22 13.28
C GLY A 238 5.96 10.00 12.54
N HIS A 239 4.91 9.41 13.10
CA HIS A 239 4.22 8.25 12.51
C HIS A 239 2.72 8.49 12.47
N ILE A 240 2.07 8.00 11.43
CA ILE A 240 0.61 7.96 11.32
C ILE A 240 0.15 6.57 10.87
N ASP A 241 -1.11 6.24 11.13
CA ASP A 241 -1.76 5.11 10.46
C ASP A 241 -2.23 5.47 9.04
N SER A 242 -2.83 4.51 8.33
CA SER A 242 -3.38 4.68 6.98
C SER A 242 -4.51 5.72 6.88
N GLN A 243 -5.14 6.08 8.00
CA GLN A 243 -6.21 7.06 8.11
C GLN A 243 -5.69 8.43 8.57
N GLY A 244 -4.38 8.56 8.81
CA GLY A 244 -3.76 9.80 9.26
C GLY A 244 -3.88 10.07 10.75
N HIS A 245 -4.33 9.08 11.55
CA HIS A 245 -4.26 9.20 13.00
C HIS A 245 -2.81 9.18 13.44
N GLU A 246 -2.45 10.12 14.31
CA GLU A 246 -1.11 10.21 14.87
C GLU A 246 -0.82 8.97 15.72
N ILE A 247 0.21 8.22 15.32
CA ILE A 247 0.82 7.18 16.15
C ILE A 247 1.91 7.83 17.00
N SER A 248 2.78 8.66 16.43
CA SER A 248 3.73 9.44 17.24
C SER A 248 3.86 10.86 16.70
N PRO A 249 3.99 11.87 17.57
CA PRO A 249 3.98 13.27 17.16
C PRO A 249 5.13 13.65 16.24
N LEU A 250 4.87 14.63 15.37
CA LEU A 250 5.86 15.34 14.55
C LEU A 250 6.81 16.21 15.40
N GLN A 251 7.62 15.58 16.25
CA GLN A 251 8.55 16.28 17.13
C GLN A 251 9.98 15.75 17.08
N TYR A 252 10.18 14.59 16.46
CA TYR A 252 11.48 13.91 16.45
C TYR A 252 12.37 14.43 15.32
N GLU A 253 13.68 14.48 15.55
CA GLU A 253 14.68 14.77 14.51
C GLU A 253 14.76 13.64 13.48
N ARG A 254 14.43 12.41 13.91
CA ARG A 254 14.30 11.23 13.04
C ARG A 254 13.45 10.16 13.71
N VAL A 255 12.73 9.40 12.91
CA VAL A 255 12.07 8.15 13.34
C VAL A 255 12.44 7.01 12.38
N TRP A 256 12.27 5.77 12.84
CA TRP A 256 12.46 4.56 12.04
C TRP A 256 11.16 3.75 12.02
N ALA A 257 10.95 2.98 10.95
CA ALA A 257 9.80 2.08 10.83
C ALA A 257 9.69 1.13 12.03
N PHE A 258 8.45 0.70 12.31
CA PHE A 258 8.14 -0.20 13.42
C PHE A 258 8.76 -1.58 13.21
N TRP A 259 9.74 -1.93 14.06
CA TRP A 259 10.35 -3.25 14.07
C TRP A 259 9.38 -4.29 14.64
N ARG A 260 9.16 -5.38 13.88
CA ARG A 260 8.14 -6.42 14.16
C ARG A 260 6.74 -5.86 14.43
N GLY A 261 6.49 -4.62 14.02
CA GLY A 261 5.22 -3.93 14.19
C GLY A 261 4.93 -3.32 15.53
N GLU A 262 5.81 -3.45 16.52
CA GLU A 262 5.50 -3.06 17.88
C GLU A 262 6.25 -1.81 18.33
N TYR A 263 7.52 -1.67 17.92
CA TYR A 263 8.42 -0.65 18.44
C TYR A 263 9.16 0.11 17.35
N ALA A 264 9.24 1.43 17.49
CA ALA A 264 9.99 2.29 16.59
C ALA A 264 11.07 3.05 17.38
N ARG A 265 12.29 3.07 16.85
CA ARG A 265 13.35 3.94 17.38
C ARG A 265 13.04 5.38 16.99
N VAL A 266 13.39 6.32 17.87
CA VAL A 266 13.24 7.75 17.64
C VAL A 266 14.50 8.49 18.08
N LEU A 267 14.80 9.61 17.41
CA LEU A 267 15.91 10.51 17.73
C LEU A 267 15.33 11.88 18.09
N ASN A 268 15.69 12.42 19.26
CA ASN A 268 15.34 13.76 19.67
C ASN A 268 16.50 14.39 20.44
N ASP A 269 16.83 15.65 20.16
CA ASP A 269 17.94 16.38 20.77
C ASP A 269 19.28 15.60 20.68
N GLY A 270 19.52 14.93 19.55
CA GLY A 270 20.70 14.08 19.32
C GLY A 270 20.77 12.81 20.18
N LYS A 271 19.67 12.40 20.83
CA LYS A 271 19.59 11.21 21.68
C LYS A 271 18.49 10.25 21.24
N TYR A 272 18.76 8.96 21.34
CA TYR A 272 17.87 7.88 20.93
C TYR A 272 16.94 7.43 22.05
N GLY A 273 15.71 7.09 21.65
CA GLY A 273 14.67 6.47 22.47
C GLY A 273 13.81 5.51 21.64
N VAL A 274 12.70 5.02 22.23
CA VAL A 274 11.76 4.08 21.60
C VAL A 274 10.33 4.48 21.91
N VAL A 275 9.47 4.41 20.89
CA VAL A 275 8.02 4.54 21.01
C VAL A 275 7.31 3.23 20.63
N ASP A 276 6.11 3.03 21.13
CA ASP A 276 5.22 1.95 20.72
C ASP A 276 4.11 2.40 19.77
N ARG A 277 3.25 1.47 19.33
CA ARG A 277 2.11 1.76 18.44
C ARG A 277 1.03 2.65 19.07
N SER A 278 1.02 2.81 20.40
CA SER A 278 0.12 3.75 21.07
C SER A 278 0.65 5.19 21.05
N GLY A 279 1.89 5.38 20.62
CA GLY A 279 2.61 6.65 20.69
C GLY A 279 3.28 6.92 22.01
N GLY A 280 3.17 5.98 22.96
CA GLY A 280 3.86 6.05 24.23
C GLY A 280 5.35 5.96 24.02
N GLN A 281 6.10 6.93 24.56
CA GLN A 281 7.55 6.83 24.66
C GLN A 281 7.90 5.80 25.74
N LEU A 282 8.20 4.57 25.32
CA LEU A 282 8.62 3.48 26.19
C LEU A 282 10.01 3.71 26.75
N ILE A 283 10.94 4.17 25.90
CA ILE A 283 12.31 4.45 26.28
C ILE A 283 12.59 5.94 25.99
N PRO A 284 12.96 6.74 27.01
CA PRO A 284 13.23 8.16 26.82
C PRO A 284 14.44 8.40 25.92
N CYS A 285 14.41 9.49 25.15
CA CYS A 285 15.52 9.95 24.33
C CYS A 285 16.70 10.44 25.19
N ARG A 286 17.54 9.51 25.65
CA ARG A 286 18.74 9.83 26.46
C ARG A 286 20.01 9.11 26.01
N TYR A 287 19.87 8.09 25.16
CA TYR A 287 21.01 7.27 24.74
C TYR A 287 21.75 7.90 23.57
N ALA A 288 23.08 7.94 23.63
CA ALA A 288 23.91 8.37 22.50
C ALA A 288 23.84 7.39 21.32
N GLU A 289 23.64 6.10 21.60
CA GLU A 289 23.36 5.06 20.61
C GLU A 289 22.32 4.08 21.15
N LEU A 290 21.47 3.56 20.27
CA LEU A 290 20.47 2.56 20.62
C LEU A 290 20.20 1.64 19.43
N THR A 291 20.61 0.38 19.50
CA THR A 291 20.54 -0.57 18.38
C THR A 291 19.68 -1.76 18.76
N VAL A 292 18.73 -2.13 17.90
CA VAL A 292 17.90 -3.32 18.06
C VAL A 292 18.79 -4.55 18.08
N LEU A 293 18.62 -5.41 19.09
CA LEU A 293 19.21 -6.75 19.08
C LEU A 293 18.25 -7.71 18.39
N GLN A 294 18.75 -8.46 17.42
CA GLN A 294 17.95 -9.36 16.58
C GLN A 294 17.82 -10.77 17.16
N HIS A 295 18.27 -11.02 18.40
CA HIS A 295 18.22 -12.35 18.99
C HIS A 295 16.78 -12.84 19.23
N SER A 296 16.66 -14.15 19.11
CA SER A 296 15.46 -14.98 18.98
C SER A 296 14.69 -15.19 20.29
N GLY A 297 14.22 -14.12 20.94
CA GLY A 297 13.34 -14.33 22.10
C GLY A 297 12.68 -13.10 22.72
N GLY A 298 13.26 -11.90 22.58
CA GLY A 298 12.67 -10.70 23.15
C GLY A 298 13.14 -9.42 22.47
N THR A 299 12.32 -8.37 22.55
CA THR A 299 12.70 -7.05 22.04
C THR A 299 13.61 -6.36 23.04
N CYS A 300 14.89 -6.28 22.72
CA CYS A 300 15.92 -5.63 23.52
C CYS A 300 16.79 -4.75 22.63
N TRP A 301 17.48 -3.79 23.25
CA TRP A 301 18.38 -2.87 22.56
C TRP A 301 19.73 -2.82 23.26
N ALA A 302 20.81 -2.90 22.49
CA ALA A 302 22.10 -2.42 22.94
C ALA A 302 22.03 -0.91 23.07
N ALA A 303 22.28 -0.39 24.27
CA ALA A 303 22.13 1.01 24.60
C ALA A 303 23.44 1.57 25.14
N ARG A 304 23.81 2.77 24.69
CA ARG A 304 24.95 3.51 25.20
C ARG A 304 24.53 4.92 25.56
N GLU A 305 24.52 5.25 26.84
CA GLU A 305 24.19 6.61 27.30
C GLU A 305 25.41 7.53 27.21
N HIS A 306 26.58 7.04 27.62
CA HIS A 306 27.87 7.73 27.62
C HIS A 306 28.93 6.95 26.82
N GLU A 307 29.94 6.37 27.48
CA GLU A 307 31.05 5.66 26.83
C GLU A 307 30.84 4.14 26.79
N ARG A 308 29.93 3.62 27.61
CA ARG A 308 29.76 2.19 27.86
C ARG A 308 28.42 1.70 27.36
N TRP A 309 28.43 0.49 26.84
CA TRP A 309 27.26 -0.22 26.36
C TRP A 309 26.68 -1.12 27.45
N GLY A 310 25.37 -1.26 27.42
CA GLY A 310 24.61 -2.29 28.13
C GLY A 310 23.43 -2.74 27.27
N VAL A 311 22.52 -3.51 27.84
CA VAL A 311 21.30 -3.96 27.15
C VAL A 311 20.07 -3.60 27.95
N ILE A 312 19.08 -2.97 27.31
CA ILE A 312 17.78 -2.65 27.90
C ILE A 312 16.65 -3.43 27.23
N ASP A 313 15.63 -3.77 28.01
CA ASP A 313 14.38 -4.33 27.50
C ASP A 313 13.36 -3.26 27.09
N ALA A 314 12.18 -3.68 26.60
CA ALA A 314 11.10 -2.78 26.17
C ALA A 314 10.47 -1.94 27.28
N SER A 315 10.72 -2.28 28.55
CA SER A 315 10.33 -1.43 29.69
C SER A 315 11.40 -0.39 30.06
N GLY A 316 12.54 -0.40 29.36
CA GLY A 316 13.69 0.46 29.65
C GLY A 316 14.55 -0.02 30.82
N GLN A 317 14.35 -1.25 31.31
CA GLN A 317 15.17 -1.83 32.37
C GLN A 317 16.43 -2.48 31.81
N TRP A 318 17.54 -2.32 32.52
CA TRP A 318 18.82 -2.96 32.17
C TRP A 318 18.73 -4.48 32.38
N ARG A 319 18.93 -5.23 31.30
CA ARG A 319 19.19 -6.68 31.30
C ARG A 319 20.69 -6.96 31.44
N LEU A 320 21.52 -6.11 30.85
CA LEU A 320 22.95 -6.00 31.12
C LEU A 320 23.29 -4.55 31.45
N PRO A 321 24.04 -4.28 32.54
CA PRO A 321 24.40 -2.91 32.91
C PRO A 321 25.31 -2.25 31.87
N ASP A 322 25.41 -0.91 31.90
CA ASP A 322 26.24 -0.09 31.01
C ASP A 322 27.73 -0.15 31.37
N GLU A 323 28.31 -1.35 31.32
CA GLU A 323 29.71 -1.63 31.66
C GLU A 323 30.47 -2.42 30.57
N TYR A 324 30.01 -2.36 29.33
CA TYR A 324 30.66 -3.03 28.21
C TYR A 324 31.26 -2.01 27.22
N ALA A 325 32.37 -2.38 26.58
CA ALA A 325 33.04 -1.59 25.56
C ALA A 325 32.34 -1.75 24.21
N SER A 326 31.76 -2.92 23.97
CA SER A 326 30.83 -3.22 22.89
C SER A 326 29.85 -4.31 23.35
N ILE A 327 28.66 -4.28 22.75
CA ILE A 327 27.67 -5.36 22.80
C ILE A 327 27.42 -5.76 21.35
N GLU A 328 27.53 -7.05 21.08
CA GLU A 328 27.27 -7.65 19.78
C GLU A 328 26.25 -8.77 19.98
N ASP A 329 25.46 -9.06 18.95
CA ASP A 329 24.59 -10.22 18.91
C ASP A 329 24.92 -11.13 17.73
N SER A 330 24.75 -12.42 17.96
CA SER A 330 24.78 -13.46 16.92
C SER A 330 23.63 -14.42 17.14
N ILE A 331 23.40 -15.37 16.23
CA ILE A 331 22.24 -16.27 16.25
C ILE A 331 22.11 -16.96 17.63
N GLY A 332 21.18 -16.45 18.45
CA GLY A 332 20.89 -16.93 19.81
C GLY A 332 21.80 -16.40 20.94
N LEU A 333 22.85 -15.63 20.65
CA LEU A 333 23.86 -15.20 21.64
C LEU A 333 23.95 -13.68 21.75
N ILE A 334 24.28 -13.24 22.97
CA ILE A 334 24.74 -11.89 23.24
C ILE A 334 26.19 -11.96 23.69
N VAL A 335 27.03 -11.17 23.03
CA VAL A 335 28.48 -11.13 23.21
C VAL A 335 28.85 -9.75 23.74
N ALA A 336 29.48 -9.71 24.92
CA ALA A 336 29.74 -8.47 25.62
C ALA A 336 31.22 -8.32 26.01
N PHE A 337 31.89 -7.32 25.47
CA PHE A 337 33.32 -7.09 25.74
C PHE A 337 33.51 -6.12 26.89
N ARG A 338 34.32 -6.46 27.90
CA ARG A 338 34.76 -5.50 28.93
C ARG A 338 35.93 -4.66 28.41
N PRO A 339 36.17 -3.45 28.92
CA PRO A 339 37.31 -2.62 28.51
C PRO A 339 38.62 -3.35 28.75
N GLY A 340 39.47 -3.36 27.73
CA GLY A 340 40.80 -3.97 27.81
C GLY A 340 40.79 -5.50 27.86
N ASN A 341 39.64 -6.16 27.65
CA ASN A 341 39.54 -7.60 27.56
C ASN A 341 39.16 -8.03 26.15
N ASP A 342 40.02 -8.83 25.52
CA ASP A 342 39.80 -9.37 24.17
C ASP A 342 38.92 -10.64 24.17
N VAL A 343 38.68 -11.24 25.35
CA VAL A 343 37.79 -12.39 25.51
C VAL A 343 36.43 -11.91 26.02
N PRO A 344 35.33 -12.15 25.29
CA PRO A 344 34.02 -11.63 25.66
C PRO A 344 33.36 -12.40 26.80
N GLU A 345 32.40 -11.76 27.46
CA GLU A 345 31.38 -12.45 28.24
C GLU A 345 30.25 -12.90 27.30
N ILE A 346 29.86 -14.16 27.42
CA ILE A 346 28.84 -14.78 26.59
C ILE A 346 27.57 -14.98 27.41
N PHE A 347 26.44 -14.56 26.82
CA PHE A 347 25.11 -14.71 27.40
C PHE A 347 24.17 -15.42 26.43
N THR A 348 23.23 -16.19 26.98
CA THR A 348 22.11 -16.76 26.23
C THR A 348 21.16 -15.67 25.72
N CYS A 349 20.23 -16.03 24.84
CA CYS A 349 19.16 -15.15 24.37
C CYS A 349 18.23 -14.61 25.49
N ARG A 350 18.30 -15.16 26.70
CA ARG A 350 17.59 -14.68 27.91
C ARG A 350 18.52 -14.06 28.95
N PHE A 351 19.73 -13.66 28.55
CA PHE A 351 20.70 -12.97 29.39
C PHE A 351 21.28 -13.83 30.52
N ALA A 352 21.23 -15.16 30.43
CA ALA A 352 21.93 -16.03 31.37
C ALA A 352 23.42 -16.09 30.98
N ARG A 353 24.32 -15.79 31.92
CA ARG A 353 25.77 -15.75 31.68
C ARG A 353 26.34 -17.16 31.57
N LEU A 354 26.93 -17.50 30.42
CA LEU A 354 27.59 -18.78 30.16
C LEU A 354 29.08 -18.79 30.55
N GLY A 355 29.74 -17.63 30.52
CA GLY A 355 31.14 -17.52 30.90
C GLY A 355 31.88 -16.37 30.23
N THR A 356 33.19 -16.30 30.46
CA THR A 356 34.12 -15.51 29.65
C THR A 356 34.83 -16.47 28.72
N LEU A 357 34.41 -16.52 27.46
CA LEU A 357 34.73 -17.60 26.53
C LEU A 357 35.12 -17.00 25.19
N PRO A 358 36.21 -17.47 24.54
CA PRO A 358 36.49 -17.12 23.15
C PRO A 358 35.49 -17.83 22.22
N ASP A 359 35.31 -17.31 21.01
CA ASP A 359 34.30 -17.78 20.06
C ASP A 359 34.41 -19.28 19.75
N GLU A 360 35.63 -19.85 19.72
CA GLU A 360 35.81 -21.28 19.48
C GLU A 360 35.27 -22.21 20.58
N GLN A 361 34.98 -21.69 21.78
CA GLN A 361 34.48 -22.47 22.91
C GLN A 361 32.96 -22.50 23.01
N ILE A 362 32.24 -21.70 22.23
CA ILE A 362 30.78 -21.61 22.30
C ILE A 362 30.14 -21.91 20.95
N ARG A 363 29.08 -22.72 20.97
CA ARG A 363 28.20 -22.92 19.82
C ARG A 363 26.74 -22.83 20.24
N ALA A 364 26.00 -21.89 19.66
CA ALA A 364 24.55 -21.82 19.78
C ALA A 364 23.87 -22.47 18.56
N TYR A 365 22.78 -23.21 18.79
CA TYR A 365 21.98 -23.79 17.72
C TYR A 365 20.51 -23.96 18.11
N GLU A 366 19.63 -23.90 17.12
CA GLU A 366 18.20 -24.12 17.29
C GLU A 366 17.88 -25.61 17.47
N VAL A 367 16.95 -25.90 18.38
CA VAL A 367 16.38 -27.23 18.63
C VAL A 367 14.87 -27.12 18.57
N GLU A 368 14.23 -28.02 17.82
CA GLU A 368 12.76 -28.11 17.79
C GLU A 368 12.23 -28.76 19.06
N GLN A 369 11.28 -28.08 19.73
CA GLN A 369 10.54 -28.60 20.88
C GLN A 369 9.05 -28.78 20.54
N GLY A 370 8.76 -29.65 19.55
CA GLY A 370 7.39 -29.99 19.15
C GLY A 370 6.57 -28.81 18.59
N GLU A 371 5.48 -29.10 17.89
CA GLU A 371 4.53 -28.12 17.30
C GLU A 371 5.18 -26.90 16.59
N GLY A 372 6.36 -27.07 15.98
CA GLY A 372 7.06 -26.00 15.28
C GLY A 372 7.74 -24.94 16.16
N ASN A 373 7.73 -25.10 17.49
CA ASN A 373 8.47 -24.22 18.39
C ASN A 373 9.97 -24.55 18.36
N LYS A 374 10.80 -23.52 18.21
CA LYS A 374 12.26 -23.63 18.25
C LYS A 374 12.80 -22.92 19.48
N VAL A 375 13.76 -23.54 20.15
CA VAL A 375 14.51 -22.96 21.27
C VAL A 375 16.00 -23.06 20.98
N TYR A 376 16.81 -22.29 21.71
CA TYR A 376 18.26 -22.33 21.59
C TYR A 376 18.91 -23.23 22.64
N HIS A 377 19.85 -24.06 22.20
CA HIS A 377 20.81 -24.76 23.05
C HIS A 377 22.22 -24.19 22.83
N TYR A 378 23.04 -24.28 23.87
CA TYR A 378 24.36 -23.67 23.92
C TYR A 378 25.39 -24.71 24.37
N GLU A 379 26.30 -25.08 23.49
CA GLU A 379 27.41 -25.98 23.79
C GLU A 379 28.65 -25.18 24.18
N VAL A 380 29.13 -25.36 25.40
CA VAL A 380 30.38 -24.79 25.90
C VAL A 380 31.44 -25.87 25.99
N THR A 381 32.57 -25.67 25.31
CA THR A 381 33.73 -26.56 25.35
C THR A 381 34.73 -26.07 26.40
N HIS A 382 34.97 -26.87 27.43
CA HIS A 382 35.88 -26.52 28.53
C HIS A 382 37.33 -26.75 28.13
N ALA A 383 38.13 -25.67 28.02
CA ALA A 383 39.52 -25.71 27.54
C ALA A 383 40.41 -26.74 28.28
N ASP A 384 40.23 -26.88 29.59
CA ASP A 384 41.09 -27.72 30.43
C ASP A 384 40.82 -29.22 30.26
N THR A 385 39.60 -29.60 29.85
CA THR A 385 39.17 -31.01 29.83
C THR A 385 38.73 -31.49 28.45
N GLY A 386 38.41 -30.57 27.54
CA GLY A 386 37.74 -30.86 26.28
C GLY A 386 36.29 -31.35 26.44
N ALA A 387 35.75 -31.35 27.67
CA ALA A 387 34.35 -31.71 27.91
C ALA A 387 33.42 -30.65 27.33
N VAL A 388 32.25 -31.09 26.85
CA VAL A 388 31.22 -30.20 26.29
C VAL A 388 30.04 -30.22 27.24
N THR A 389 29.61 -29.04 27.70
CA THR A 389 28.38 -28.89 28.49
C THR A 389 27.32 -28.18 27.67
N THR A 390 26.10 -28.71 27.66
CA THR A 390 24.98 -28.10 26.96
C THR A 390 24.05 -27.36 27.93
N PHE A 391 23.77 -26.10 27.67
CA PHE A 391 22.83 -25.27 28.40
C PHE A 391 21.58 -24.96 27.56
N ASP A 392 20.46 -24.71 28.23
CA ASP A 392 19.26 -24.12 27.63
C ASP A 392 19.28 -22.58 27.65
N GLU A 393 18.19 -21.95 27.20
CA GLU A 393 18.02 -20.49 27.15
C GLU A 393 18.11 -19.82 28.52
N ASP A 394 17.77 -20.51 29.60
CA ASP A 394 17.83 -20.00 30.97
C ASP A 394 19.22 -20.24 31.61
N GLY A 395 20.16 -20.82 30.85
CA GLY A 395 21.51 -21.15 31.33
C GLY A 395 21.54 -22.39 32.22
N VAL A 396 20.51 -23.22 32.19
CA VAL A 396 20.44 -24.46 32.95
C VAL A 396 21.05 -25.59 32.12
N GLN A 397 21.90 -26.40 32.76
CA GLN A 397 22.53 -27.54 32.10
C GLN A 397 21.49 -28.62 31.76
N VAL A 398 21.39 -28.99 30.47
CA VAL A 398 20.44 -29.99 29.97
C VAL A 398 21.09 -31.32 29.57
N ARG A 399 22.40 -31.32 29.27
CA ARG A 399 23.23 -32.52 29.06
C ARG A 399 24.65 -32.31 29.59
N ALA A 400 25.27 -33.40 30.07
CA ALA A 400 26.65 -33.46 30.55
C ALA A 400 27.50 -34.32 29.63
#